data_AF-A0A6F8XMS4-F1
#
_entry.id   AF-A0A6F8XMS4-F1
#
_cell.length_a   1.000
_cell.length_b   1.000
_cell.length_c   1.000
_cell.angle_alpha   90.00
_cell.angle_beta   90.00
_cell.angle_gamma   90.00
#
_symmetry.space_group_name_H-M   'P 1'
#
loop_
_entity.id
_entity.type
_entity.pdbx_description
1 polymer ?
#
loop_
_entity_poly.entity_id
_entity_poly.type
_entity_poly.pdbx_seq_one_letter_code
_entity_poly.pdbx_strand_id
1 'polypeptide(L)'
;MTSAGEFHDVVSCFGDPFDAYHGNSPRTNVQDGVWTSTEYPAEYDISLHNELSQASRWPRRLFFCCLVAPQTGGSTPVSDGRALLDDLDPGVRSRFESRGWPTCSPCTAGTARASRGRRRTRPTTGPLSSSC
;
A
#
# COMPACT_ATOMS: atom_id res chain seq x y z
N MET A 1 -4.31 12.19 25.14
CA MET A 1 -4.54 10.74 25.03
C MET A 1 -3.30 10.02 25.48
N THR A 2 -3.45 9.05 26.38
CA THR A 2 -2.38 8.26 26.99
C THR A 2 -2.56 6.75 26.79
N SER A 3 -3.70 6.31 26.25
CA SER A 3 -4.01 4.90 26.02
C SER A 3 -4.83 4.67 24.74
N ALA A 4 -4.85 3.42 24.27
CA ALA A 4 -5.70 2.99 23.16
C ALA A 4 -7.21 3.09 23.51
N GLY A 5 -7.58 2.92 24.78
CA GLY A 5 -8.96 3.07 25.24
C GLY A 5 -9.46 4.51 25.13
N GLU A 6 -8.68 5.48 25.62
CA GLU A 6 -9.03 6.91 25.45
C GLU A 6 -9.13 7.30 23.97
N PHE A 7 -8.27 6.73 23.13
CA PHE A 7 -8.35 6.95 21.69
C PHE A 7 -9.64 6.38 21.09
N HIS A 8 -9.99 5.14 21.44
CA HIS A 8 -11.24 4.52 21.05
C HIS A 8 -12.45 5.40 21.42
N ASP A 9 -12.52 5.85 22.68
CA ASP A 9 -13.65 6.65 23.18
C ASP A 9 -13.84 7.94 22.38
N VAL A 10 -12.74 8.64 22.06
CA VAL A 10 -12.77 9.87 21.26
C VAL A 10 -13.20 9.59 19.81
N VAL A 11 -12.66 8.54 19.19
CA VAL A 11 -12.98 8.20 17.78
C VAL A 11 -14.43 7.74 17.65
N SER A 12 -14.96 7.02 18.62
CA SER A 12 -16.36 6.56 18.66
C SER A 12 -17.37 7.71 18.63
N CYS A 13 -16.99 8.93 19.04
CA CYS A 13 -17.84 10.11 18.87
C CYS A 13 -18.06 10.52 17.40
N PHE A 14 -17.25 10.03 16.47
CA PHE A 14 -17.35 10.38 15.05
C PHE A 14 -18.17 9.38 14.22
N GLY A 15 -18.60 8.26 14.81
CA GLY A 15 -19.40 7.22 14.19
C GLY A 15 -18.88 5.82 14.49
N ASP A 16 -19.47 4.82 13.84
CA ASP A 16 -19.13 3.43 14.10
C ASP A 16 -17.70 3.07 13.62
N PRO A 17 -16.96 2.26 14.40
CA PRO A 17 -15.64 1.76 13.99
C PRO A 17 -15.75 0.89 12.75
N PHE A 18 -14.69 0.87 11.93
CA PHE A 18 -14.67 0.05 10.72
C PHE A 18 -14.70 -1.44 11.08
N ASP A 19 -15.75 -2.16 10.69
CA ASP A 19 -16.15 -3.50 11.16
C ASP A 19 -14.99 -4.51 11.34
N ALA A 20 -14.04 -4.54 10.39
CA ALA A 20 -12.80 -5.29 10.52
C ALA A 20 -11.77 -4.85 9.46
N TYR A 21 -10.50 -4.77 9.87
CA TYR A 21 -9.40 -4.58 8.94
C TYR A 21 -9.13 -5.87 8.15
N HIS A 22 -9.19 -5.77 6.81
CA HIS A 22 -8.93 -6.87 5.87
C HIS A 22 -7.79 -6.55 4.89
N GLY A 23 -6.91 -5.62 5.27
CA GLY A 23 -5.77 -5.24 4.44
C GLY A 23 -4.66 -6.29 4.45
N ASN A 24 -3.75 -6.18 3.49
CA ASN A 24 -2.65 -7.13 3.30
C ASN A 24 -1.48 -6.92 4.27
N SER A 25 -1.36 -5.74 4.87
CA SER A 25 -0.28 -5.46 5.82
C SER A 25 -0.66 -5.93 7.21
N PRO A 26 0.25 -6.60 7.94
CA PRO A 26 0.00 -7.05 9.31
C PRO A 26 -0.29 -5.84 10.22
N ARG A 27 -1.30 -6.02 11.06
CA ARG A 27 -1.70 -5.10 12.11
C ARG A 27 -2.22 -5.91 13.29
N THR A 28 -1.84 -5.52 14.49
CA THR A 28 -2.32 -6.08 15.75
C THR A 28 -3.53 -5.27 16.23
N ASN A 29 -4.63 -5.95 16.55
CA ASN A 29 -5.74 -5.31 17.25
C ASN A 29 -5.35 -5.09 18.72
N VAL A 30 -5.43 -3.85 19.19
CA VAL A 30 -5.01 -3.47 20.55
C VAL A 30 -6.17 -3.08 21.44
N GLN A 31 -7.31 -2.74 20.85
CA GLN A 31 -8.59 -2.39 21.46
C GLN A 31 -9.67 -2.49 20.37
N ASP A 32 -10.95 -2.64 20.73
CA ASP A 32 -12.05 -2.66 19.75
C ASP A 32 -11.96 -1.47 18.78
N GLY A 33 -11.97 -1.74 17.47
CA GLY A 33 -11.84 -0.69 16.46
C GLY A 33 -10.49 0.06 16.40
N VAL A 34 -9.49 -0.37 17.18
CA VAL A 34 -8.15 0.23 17.21
C VAL A 34 -7.10 -0.84 16.90
N TRP A 35 -6.31 -0.55 15.86
CA TRP A 35 -5.22 -1.40 15.41
C TRP A 35 -3.90 -0.64 15.46
N THR A 36 -2.79 -1.38 15.52
CA THR A 36 -1.48 -0.81 15.23
C THR A 36 -1.44 -0.26 13.80
N SER A 37 -0.55 0.70 13.57
CA SER A 37 -0.21 1.09 12.19
C SER A 37 0.41 -0.11 11.44
N THR A 38 0.64 0.03 10.14
CA THR A 38 1.36 -0.97 9.33
C THR A 38 2.65 -1.38 10.05
N GLU A 39 2.73 -2.66 10.44
CA GLU A 39 3.93 -3.21 11.07
C GLU A 39 4.97 -3.47 9.97
N TYR A 40 5.90 -2.53 9.83
CA TYR A 40 6.93 -2.52 8.79
C TYR A 40 8.29 -2.18 9.39
N PRO A 41 9.41 -2.67 8.84
CA PRO A 41 10.73 -2.34 9.36
C PRO A 41 10.98 -0.82 9.33
N ALA A 42 11.53 -0.28 10.42
CA ALA A 42 11.63 1.16 10.65
C ALA A 42 12.61 1.88 9.70
N GLU A 43 13.50 1.14 9.06
CA GLU A 43 14.47 1.63 8.08
C GLU A 43 13.87 1.91 6.70
N TYR A 44 12.63 1.50 6.45
CA TYR A 44 11.98 1.66 5.15
C TYR A 44 10.81 2.64 5.18
N ASP A 45 10.72 3.43 4.10
CA ASP A 45 9.59 4.32 3.89
C ASP A 45 8.38 3.58 3.32
N ILE A 46 7.21 3.89 3.87
CA ILE A 46 5.93 3.45 3.30
C ILE A 46 5.51 4.47 2.25
N SER A 47 5.32 4.01 1.01
CA SER A 47 4.89 4.86 -0.11
C SER A 47 3.51 5.47 0.15
N LEU A 48 3.25 6.65 -0.43
CA LEU A 48 1.93 7.27 -0.34
C LEU A 48 0.86 6.38 -0.98
N HIS A 49 -0.22 6.14 -0.25
CA HIS A 49 -1.37 5.36 -0.71
C HIS A 49 -2.63 5.77 0.04
N ASN A 50 -3.79 5.43 -0.51
CA ASN A 50 -5.04 5.48 0.23
C ASN A 50 -5.25 4.15 0.97
N GLU A 51 -5.66 4.22 2.23
CA GLU A 51 -5.93 3.05 3.07
C GLU A 51 -6.97 2.15 2.40
N LEU A 52 -6.64 0.87 2.27
CA LEU A 52 -7.49 -0.14 1.61
C LEU A 52 -7.93 0.23 0.18
N SER A 53 -7.11 0.96 -0.58
CA SER A 53 -7.40 1.36 -1.99
C SER A 53 -7.71 0.22 -2.96
N GLN A 54 -7.35 -1.02 -2.62
CA GLN A 54 -7.61 -2.23 -3.41
C GLN A 54 -8.81 -3.04 -2.88
N ALA A 55 -9.42 -2.63 -1.76
CA ALA A 55 -10.56 -3.32 -1.17
C ALA A 55 -11.88 -2.83 -1.78
N SER A 56 -12.91 -3.69 -1.73
CA SER A 56 -14.28 -3.34 -2.17
C SER A 56 -14.98 -2.34 -1.24
N ARG A 57 -14.56 -2.29 0.04
CA ARG A 57 -14.97 -1.31 1.04
C ARG A 57 -13.72 -0.66 1.61
N TRP A 58 -13.67 0.66 1.57
CA TRP A 58 -12.57 1.46 2.10
C TRP A 58 -13.10 2.51 3.10
N PRO A 59 -12.28 2.95 4.07
CA PRO A 59 -12.69 3.92 5.05
C PRO A 59 -12.81 5.33 4.43
N ARG A 60 -13.80 6.10 4.89
CA ARG A 60 -13.93 7.53 4.53
C ARG A 60 -13.11 8.46 5.43
N ARG A 61 -12.74 7.99 6.61
CA ARG A 61 -11.98 8.71 7.63
C ARG A 61 -10.98 7.74 8.25
N LEU A 62 -9.79 8.24 8.54
CA LEU A 62 -8.73 7.51 9.21
C LEU A 62 -8.20 8.42 10.33
N PHE A 63 -8.02 7.84 11.51
CA PHE A 63 -7.51 8.55 12.68
C PHE A 63 -6.18 7.92 13.08
N PHE A 64 -5.21 8.76 13.44
CA PHE A 64 -3.91 8.32 13.95
C PHE A 64 -3.73 8.81 15.39
N CYS A 65 -3.12 7.98 16.22
CA CYS A 65 -2.74 8.33 17.59
C CYS A 65 -1.31 7.86 17.86
N CYS A 66 -0.47 8.78 18.32
CA CYS A 66 0.89 8.47 18.76
C CYS A 66 0.88 8.30 20.29
N LEU A 67 0.88 7.05 20.76
CA LEU A 67 0.98 6.73 22.18
C LEU A 67 2.43 6.78 22.68
N VAL A 68 3.38 6.39 21.82
CA VAL A 68 4.83 6.44 22.08
C VAL A 68 5.48 7.19 20.94
N ALA A 69 6.06 8.34 21.24
CA ALA A 69 6.75 9.16 20.26
C ALA A 69 8.09 8.53 19.86
N PRO A 70 8.44 8.50 18.56
CA PRO A 70 9.75 8.06 18.11
C PRO A 70 10.82 9.08 18.53
N GLN A 71 12.05 8.61 18.76
CA GLN A 71 13.20 9.49 19.04
C GLN A 71 13.61 10.28 17.80
N THR A 72 13.49 9.67 16.61
CA THR A 72 13.80 10.27 15.31
C THR A 72 12.90 9.66 14.24
N GLY A 73 12.51 10.44 13.23
CA GLY A 73 11.68 9.93 12.12
C GLY A 73 10.27 9.55 12.58
N GLY A 74 9.70 8.50 11.99
CA GLY A 74 8.41 7.92 12.40
C GLY A 74 7.17 8.81 12.17
N SER A 75 7.32 9.90 11.41
CA SER A 75 6.18 10.71 10.98
C SER A 75 5.30 9.93 10.02
N THR A 76 4.00 10.21 10.04
CA THR A 76 3.05 9.73 9.02
C THR A 76 2.72 10.87 8.07
N PRO A 77 3.49 11.07 6.97
CA PRO A 77 3.22 12.14 6.03
C PRO A 77 1.86 11.92 5.36
N VAL A 78 1.08 13.00 5.24
CA VAL A 78 -0.22 13.02 4.56
C VAL A 78 -0.15 13.97 3.38
N SER A 79 -0.88 13.64 2.31
CA SER A 79 -0.96 14.46 1.10
C SER A 79 -2.42 14.58 0.65
N ASP A 80 -2.77 15.72 0.03
CA ASP A 80 -4.08 15.89 -0.59
C ASP A 80 -4.09 15.23 -1.97
N GLY A 81 -4.76 14.09 -2.06
CA GLY A 81 -4.91 13.35 -3.31
C GLY A 81 -5.66 14.12 -4.41
N ARG A 82 -6.49 15.12 -4.07
CA ARG A 82 -7.18 15.96 -5.06
C ARG A 82 -6.22 16.94 -5.70
N ALA A 83 -5.46 17.64 -4.86
CA ALA A 83 -4.42 18.55 -5.34
C ALA A 83 -3.39 17.81 -6.20
N LEU A 84 -2.99 16.59 -5.78
CA LEU A 84 -2.11 15.74 -6.58
C LEU A 84 -2.75 15.39 -7.94
N LEU A 85 -4.03 15.01 -7.97
CA LEU A 85 -4.74 14.68 -9.21
C LEU A 85 -4.86 15.88 -10.17
N ASP A 86 -5.01 17.09 -9.63
CA ASP A 86 -5.11 18.32 -10.42
C ASP A 86 -3.76 18.81 -10.94
N ASP A 87 -2.67 18.49 -10.26
CA ASP A 87 -1.30 18.79 -10.70
C ASP A 87 -0.76 17.80 -11.74
N LEU A 88 -1.37 16.61 -11.86
CA LEU A 88 -0.97 15.62 -12.87
C LEU A 88 -1.15 16.14 -14.30
N ASP A 89 -0.20 15.79 -15.17
CA ASP A 89 -0.29 16.05 -16.60
C ASP A 89 -1.67 15.57 -17.15
N PRO A 90 -2.44 16.44 -17.83
CA PRO A 90 -3.78 16.09 -18.29
C PRO A 90 -3.81 14.87 -19.24
N GLY A 91 -2.73 14.64 -19.99
CA GLY A 91 -2.58 13.47 -20.86
C GLY A 91 -2.41 12.17 -20.07
N VAL A 92 -1.68 12.22 -18.94
CA VAL A 92 -1.59 11.09 -18.01
C VAL A 92 -2.95 10.81 -17.37
N ARG A 93 -3.63 11.84 -16.85
CA ARG A 93 -4.98 11.72 -16.26
C ARG A 93 -5.98 11.09 -17.22
N SER A 94 -6.05 11.61 -18.44
CA SER A 94 -6.95 11.10 -19.50
C SER A 94 -6.68 9.64 -19.87
N ARG A 95 -5.41 9.21 -19.84
CA ARG A 95 -5.04 7.81 -20.11
C ARG A 95 -5.52 6.87 -19.01
N PHE A 96 -5.42 7.28 -17.74
CA PHE A 96 -5.94 6.47 -16.62
C PHE A 96 -7.46 6.42 -16.62
N GLU A 97 -8.14 7.54 -16.90
CA GLU A 97 -9.61 7.60 -16.96
C GLU A 97 -10.17 6.72 -18.09
N SER A 98 -9.54 6.74 -19.27
CA SER A 98 -10.00 5.95 -20.43
C SER A 98 -9.70 4.46 -20.37
N ARG A 99 -8.62 4.06 -19.70
CA ARG A 99 -8.17 2.65 -19.65
C ARG A 99 -8.52 1.95 -18.34
N GLY A 100 -8.84 2.71 -17.30
CA GLY A 100 -8.93 2.20 -15.95
C GLY A 100 -7.57 1.75 -15.39
N TRP A 101 -7.59 1.27 -14.15
CA TRP A 101 -6.43 0.64 -13.52
C TRP A 101 -6.44 -0.86 -13.82
N PRO A 102 -5.39 -1.44 -14.42
CA PRO A 102 -5.31 -2.89 -14.57
C PRO A 102 -5.16 -3.51 -13.18
N THR A 103 -6.22 -4.12 -12.67
CA THR A 103 -6.10 -5.02 -11.52
C THR A 103 -5.21 -6.19 -11.95
N CYS A 104 -4.07 -6.38 -11.29
CA CYS A 104 -3.35 -7.64 -11.44
C CYS A 104 -4.30 -8.77 -11.03
N SER A 105 -4.82 -9.51 -12.01
CA SER A 105 -5.48 -10.78 -11.74
C SER A 105 -4.52 -11.64 -10.90
N PRO A 106 -4.99 -12.33 -9.85
CA PRO A 106 -4.14 -13.24 -9.13
C PRO A 106 -3.50 -14.19 -10.13
N CYS A 107 -2.20 -14.47 -9.94
CA CYS A 107 -1.50 -15.48 -10.72
C CYS A 107 -2.19 -16.82 -10.43
N THR A 108 -3.22 -17.17 -11.20
CA THR A 108 -3.79 -18.51 -11.15
C THR A 108 -2.72 -19.45 -11.64
N ALA A 109 -2.14 -20.23 -10.73
CA ALA A 109 -1.28 -21.35 -11.07
C ALA A 109 -2.09 -22.31 -11.96
N GLY A 110 -1.93 -22.17 -13.28
CA GLY A 110 -2.79 -22.83 -14.25
C GLY A 110 -2.16 -22.85 -15.64
N THR A 111 -1.29 -23.85 -15.84
CA THR A 111 -0.79 -24.37 -17.14
C THR A 111 -0.29 -23.34 -18.15
N ALA A 112 1.03 -23.13 -18.16
CA ALA A 112 1.74 -22.45 -19.23
C ALA A 112 1.41 -23.07 -20.59
N ARG A 113 0.64 -22.35 -21.43
CA ARG A 113 0.55 -22.66 -22.85
C ARG A 113 1.82 -22.13 -23.51
N ALA A 114 2.75 -23.04 -23.82
CA ALA A 114 3.99 -22.73 -24.51
C ALA A 114 3.72 -22.04 -25.85
N SER A 115 4.02 -20.75 -25.95
CA SER A 115 4.16 -20.08 -27.24
C SER A 115 5.55 -20.41 -27.81
N ARG A 116 5.59 -20.97 -29.01
CA ARG A 116 6.83 -21.30 -29.72
C ARG A 116 7.60 -20.03 -30.04
N GLY A 117 8.57 -19.69 -29.20
CA GLY A 117 9.54 -18.63 -29.44
C GLY A 117 10.49 -19.00 -30.58
N ARG A 118 10.52 -18.16 -31.62
CA ARG A 118 11.45 -18.22 -32.76
C ARG A 118 12.88 -18.05 -32.23
N ARG A 119 13.71 -19.09 -32.30
CA ARG A 119 15.13 -19.05 -31.91
C ARG A 119 15.87 -18.01 -32.77
N ARG A 120 16.35 -16.92 -32.14
CA ARG A 120 17.48 -16.14 -32.65
C ARG A 120 18.75 -16.80 -32.13
N THR A 121 19.54 -17.37 -33.03
CA THR A 121 20.89 -17.87 -32.72
C THR A 121 21.84 -16.68 -32.54
N ARG A 122 22.56 -16.65 -31.42
CA ARG A 122 23.63 -15.69 -31.14
C ARG A 122 24.97 -16.39 -31.40
N PRO A 123 25.96 -15.78 -32.09
CA PRO A 123 27.25 -16.40 -32.28
C PRO A 123 28.08 -16.36 -30.99
N THR A 124 28.76 -17.47 -30.72
CA THR A 124 29.76 -17.70 -29.67
C THR A 124 31.08 -17.01 -29.99
N THR A 125 31.76 -16.43 -28.98
CA THR A 125 33.16 -16.74 -28.56
C THR A 125 33.68 -15.75 -27.50
N GLY A 126 34.46 -16.24 -26.53
CA GLY A 126 35.29 -15.44 -25.62
C GLY A 126 35.28 -15.94 -24.16
N PRO A 127 36.42 -16.35 -23.55
CA PRO A 127 36.45 -17.15 -22.33
C PRO A 127 36.37 -16.34 -21.03
N LEU A 128 35.93 -17.05 -19.99
CA LEU A 128 35.75 -16.65 -18.61
C LEU A 128 37.08 -16.24 -17.93
N SER A 129 37.08 -15.12 -17.21
CA SER A 129 38.04 -14.85 -16.14
C SER A 129 37.31 -14.55 -14.84
N SER A 130 37.71 -15.28 -13.80
CA SER A 130 37.28 -15.24 -12.40
C SER A 130 37.56 -13.91 -11.70
N SER A 131 36.63 -13.46 -10.84
CA SER A 131 36.82 -13.17 -9.40
C SER A 131 35.91 -12.03 -8.89
N CYS A 132 35.36 -12.28 -7.70
CA CYS A 132 34.54 -11.44 -6.80
C CYS A 132 33.12 -11.08 -7.27
#